data_AF-A0A9J6C1B3-F1
#
_entry.id   AF-A0A9J6C1B3-F1
#
_cell.length_a   1.000
_cell.length_b   1.000
_cell.length_c   1.000
_cell.angle_alpha   90.00
_cell.angle_beta   90.00
_cell.angle_gamma   90.00
#
_symmetry.space_group_name_H-M   'P 1'
#
loop_
_entity.id
_entity.type
_entity.pdbx_description
1 polymer ?
#
loop_
_entity_poly.entity_id
_entity_poly.type
_entity_poly.pdbx_seq_one_letter_code
_entity_poly.pdbx_strand_id
1 'polypeptide(L)'
;MKEDFAACLVNKIGFKGYELSPNDLNKSGTFTWEDGKEYTLRHGSVIIAAITSCTNTSNPTVILGAGLLARNAVKLGLTVAPYIKTSLSPGSGVVTYYLKESDTISSLEKLGFHIVGMGCMTCIGNSGPVHESVASVIEKNDLVCCGVLSGNRNFEGRVHPLTRANYLASPLLVIAYAIAGTVDIDFETQPIGKGFDGSEVYLRDIWPSRKEIQEVEKKYVIPAMFKDVYEKIQQGSQNWRDLVAPEGKLYPWDDKSTYIKHPPFFENMTRELPVQKPILNARVLLNFGDSVTTDHISPAGSIARNSPAARYLTERKILPKDFNSYGSRRGNDAVMARGTFANIRLVNKFMKHAGPRTIHFPSNTEMDIFDCAERYKSENVPLIILAGKEYGSGSSRDWAAKGPYLLGIRAVIAESYERIHRSNLVGMGICPLQYLPGQNAESLGLTGHETFNIQIPEDVHPLQNIDVTTDTGIKFEVLVRFDTDVEILYFKNGGILNFMIRKMID
;
A
#
# COMPACT_ATOMS: atom_id res chain seq x y z
N MET A 1 11.04 21.68 -2.43
CA MET A 1 10.21 20.86 -1.50
C MET A 1 9.20 21.72 -0.78
N LYS A 2 9.66 22.70 0.02
CA LYS A 2 8.82 23.73 0.65
C LYS A 2 7.74 24.33 -0.27
N GLU A 3 8.14 24.90 -1.41
CA GLU A 3 7.22 25.54 -2.36
C GLU A 3 6.15 24.57 -2.90
N ASP A 4 6.56 23.37 -3.34
CA ASP A 4 5.65 22.34 -3.84
C ASP A 4 4.67 21.87 -2.76
N PHE A 5 5.13 21.68 -1.52
CA PHE A 5 4.26 21.33 -0.39
C PHE A 5 3.23 22.43 -0.11
N ALA A 6 3.66 23.70 -0.06
CA ALA A 6 2.78 24.84 0.16
C ALA A 6 1.71 24.94 -0.94
N ALA A 7 2.08 24.74 -2.21
CA ALA A 7 1.13 24.67 -3.32
C ALA A 7 0.14 23.50 -3.18
N CYS A 8 0.62 22.33 -2.73
CA CYS A 8 -0.24 21.16 -2.50
C CYS A 8 -1.29 21.41 -1.42
N LEU A 9 -1.07 22.29 -0.44
CA LEU A 9 -2.08 22.56 0.59
C LEU A 9 -3.39 23.11 0.00
N VAL A 10 -3.31 23.94 -1.05
CA VAL A 10 -4.48 24.63 -1.63
C VAL A 10 -5.04 23.98 -2.90
N ASN A 11 -4.23 23.22 -3.62
CA ASN A 11 -4.66 22.54 -4.85
C ASN A 11 -5.82 21.57 -4.58
N LYS A 12 -6.70 21.39 -5.57
CA LYS A 12 -7.81 20.42 -5.53
C LYS A 12 -7.34 19.03 -5.12
N ILE A 13 -8.18 18.28 -4.40
CA ILE A 13 -7.84 16.94 -3.92
C ILE A 13 -7.32 16.07 -5.07
N GLY A 14 -6.13 15.52 -4.88
CA GLY A 14 -5.45 14.65 -5.84
C GLY A 14 -3.99 14.41 -5.46
N PHE A 15 -3.19 13.88 -6.38
CA PHE A 15 -1.77 13.58 -6.13
C PHE A 15 -0.93 14.77 -5.66
N LYS A 16 -1.35 15.99 -6.01
CA LYS A 16 -0.66 17.25 -5.74
C LYS A 16 -1.58 18.28 -5.07
N GLY A 17 -2.58 17.82 -4.31
CA GLY A 17 -3.53 18.73 -3.67
C GLY A 17 -4.31 18.13 -2.51
N TYR A 18 -4.49 18.95 -1.47
CA TYR A 18 -5.23 18.63 -0.24
C TYR A 18 -6.48 19.48 -0.04
N GLU A 19 -6.70 20.50 -0.88
CA GLU A 19 -7.88 21.38 -0.94
C GLU A 19 -8.24 22.01 0.41
N LEU A 20 -7.24 22.49 1.14
CA LEU A 20 -7.45 23.23 2.37
C LEU A 20 -7.99 24.63 2.07
N SER A 21 -8.94 25.09 2.89
CA SER A 21 -9.41 26.47 2.80
C SER A 21 -8.32 27.44 3.28
N PRO A 22 -8.32 28.71 2.84
CA PRO A 22 -7.36 29.70 3.32
C PRO A 22 -7.31 29.84 4.85
N ASN A 23 -8.43 29.63 5.54
CA ASN A 23 -8.52 29.69 6.99
C ASN A 23 -7.82 28.52 7.69
N ASP A 24 -7.61 27.41 6.98
CA ASP A 24 -7.04 26.18 7.52
C ASP A 24 -5.51 26.12 7.37
N LEU A 25 -4.91 26.91 6.47
CA LEU A 25 -3.49 26.81 6.10
C LEU A 25 -2.52 27.00 7.28
N ASN A 26 -2.92 27.79 8.28
CA ASN A 26 -2.10 28.08 9.46
C ASN A 26 -2.50 27.24 10.69
N LYS A 27 -3.33 26.21 10.51
CA LYS A 27 -3.71 25.32 11.62
C LYS A 27 -2.48 24.66 12.22
N SER A 28 -2.50 24.60 13.54
CA SER A 28 -1.50 23.96 14.36
C SER A 28 -2.15 23.41 15.62
N GLY A 29 -1.47 22.49 16.29
CA GLY A 29 -1.89 22.00 17.59
C GLY A 29 -0.70 21.70 18.49
N THR A 30 -0.87 21.94 19.79
CA THR A 30 0.16 21.69 20.78
C THR A 30 -0.14 20.44 21.61
N PHE A 31 0.92 19.83 22.13
CA PHE A 31 0.85 18.73 23.09
C PHE A 31 2.10 18.73 23.98
N THR A 32 1.93 18.25 25.21
CA THR A 32 3.05 17.96 26.11
C THR A 32 3.59 16.57 25.82
N TRP A 33 4.91 16.43 25.74
CA TRP A 33 5.59 15.15 25.60
C TRP A 33 6.05 14.59 26.95
N GLU A 34 6.56 13.36 26.95
CA GLU A 34 7.04 12.66 28.14
C GLU A 34 8.18 13.38 28.87
N ASP A 35 8.92 14.27 28.19
CA ASP A 35 9.96 15.10 28.79
C ASP A 35 9.43 16.38 29.47
N GLY A 36 8.11 16.54 29.52
CA GLY A 36 7.43 17.70 30.11
C GLY A 36 7.43 18.95 29.23
N LYS A 37 8.02 18.91 28.02
CA LYS A 37 8.03 20.05 27.11
C LYS A 37 6.79 20.07 26.22
N GLU A 38 6.38 21.28 25.85
CA GLU A 38 5.34 21.48 24.86
C GLU A 38 5.93 21.50 23.44
N TYR A 39 5.29 20.76 22.54
CA TYR A 39 5.62 20.70 21.12
C TYR A 39 4.42 21.13 20.28
N THR A 40 4.68 21.72 19.12
CA THR A 40 3.65 22.16 18.16
C THR A 40 3.75 21.38 16.86
N LEU A 41 2.66 20.77 16.43
CA LEU A 41 2.50 20.25 15.07
C LEU A 41 1.78 21.26 14.20
N ARG A 42 2.16 21.29 12.93
CA ARG A 42 1.55 22.10 11.86
C ARG A 42 1.49 21.30 10.57
N HIS A 43 0.87 21.85 9.54
CA HIS A 43 1.01 21.32 8.18
C HIS A 43 2.50 21.21 7.81
N GLY A 44 2.92 20.03 7.34
CA GLY A 44 4.31 19.78 6.95
C GLY A 44 5.19 19.19 8.05
N SER A 45 4.72 19.14 9.31
CA SER A 45 5.45 18.49 10.39
C SER A 45 5.77 17.03 10.06
N VAL A 46 7.03 16.63 10.24
CA VAL A 46 7.50 15.26 10.05
C VAL A 46 7.20 14.47 11.31
N ILE A 47 6.40 13.41 11.17
CA ILE A 47 6.05 12.51 12.30
C ILE A 47 6.62 11.10 12.13
N ILE A 48 7.03 10.75 10.92
CA ILE A 48 7.70 9.49 10.59
C ILE A 48 8.93 9.81 9.76
N ALA A 49 10.09 9.32 10.19
CA ALA A 49 11.34 9.38 9.45
C ALA A 49 11.99 7.99 9.41
N ALA A 50 11.88 7.29 8.28
CA ALA A 50 12.26 5.89 8.19
C ALA A 50 13.34 5.63 7.14
N ILE A 51 14.53 5.22 7.60
CA ILE A 51 15.52 4.58 6.74
C ILE A 51 15.10 3.12 6.57
N THR A 52 14.47 2.82 5.46
CA THR A 52 13.80 1.55 5.17
C THR A 52 14.00 1.14 3.71
N SER A 53 13.37 0.04 3.30
CA SER A 53 13.35 -0.51 1.94
C SER A 53 14.66 -1.12 1.46
N CYS A 54 14.56 -2.25 0.77
CA CYS A 54 15.66 -2.84 0.02
C CYS A 54 16.21 -1.88 -1.04
N THR A 55 15.40 -0.94 -1.56
CA THR A 55 15.82 0.04 -2.58
C THR A 55 17.05 0.85 -2.18
N ASN A 56 17.12 1.29 -0.92
CA ASN A 56 18.22 2.12 -0.44
C ASN A 56 19.11 1.40 0.58
N THR A 57 18.56 0.47 1.38
CA THR A 57 19.37 -0.26 2.37
C THR A 57 20.33 -1.27 1.76
N SER A 58 20.16 -1.63 0.48
CA SER A 58 21.14 -2.43 -0.26
C SER A 58 22.30 -1.60 -0.81
N ASN A 59 22.27 -0.27 -0.70
CA ASN A 59 23.27 0.64 -1.25
C ASN A 59 24.14 1.21 -0.12
N PRO A 60 25.39 0.73 0.06
CA PRO A 60 26.25 1.19 1.15
C PRO A 60 26.58 2.68 1.08
N THR A 61 26.73 3.26 -0.12
CA THR A 61 27.03 4.69 -0.30
C THR A 61 26.03 5.58 0.45
N VAL A 62 24.73 5.31 0.32
CA VAL A 62 23.70 6.16 0.96
C VAL A 62 23.49 5.84 2.43
N ILE A 63 23.72 4.60 2.87
CA ILE A 63 23.59 4.23 4.29
C ILE A 63 24.80 4.74 5.09
N LEU A 64 26.02 4.58 4.57
CA LEU A 64 27.21 5.17 5.16
C LEU A 64 27.15 6.69 5.13
N GLY A 65 26.66 7.28 4.03
CA GLY A 65 26.39 8.71 3.97
C GLY A 65 25.42 9.18 5.05
N ALA A 66 24.36 8.42 5.34
CA ALA A 66 23.44 8.72 6.44
C ALA A 66 24.12 8.62 7.81
N GLY A 67 24.94 7.59 8.02
CA GLY A 67 25.75 7.44 9.23
C GLY A 67 26.73 8.58 9.44
N LEU A 68 27.40 9.04 8.38
CA LEU A 68 28.33 10.17 8.43
C LEU A 68 27.62 11.50 8.67
N LEU A 69 26.45 11.73 8.04
CA LEU A 69 25.61 12.89 8.31
C LEU A 69 25.16 12.91 9.77
N ALA A 70 24.72 11.77 10.31
CA ALA A 70 24.35 11.64 11.72
C ALA A 70 25.53 11.98 12.65
N ARG A 71 26.72 11.43 12.34
CA ARG A 71 27.96 11.72 13.08
C ARG A 71 28.27 13.22 13.09
N ASN A 72 28.16 13.89 11.95
CA ASN A 72 28.42 15.32 11.84
C ASN A 72 27.38 16.15 12.61
N ALA A 73 26.09 15.79 12.49
CA ALA A 73 25.00 16.45 13.21
C ALA A 73 25.15 16.34 14.73
N VAL A 74 25.45 15.14 15.24
CA VAL A 74 25.66 14.90 16.68
C VAL A 74 26.88 15.67 17.20
N LYS A 75 27.97 15.77 16.42
CA LYS A 75 29.16 16.55 16.81
C LYS A 75 28.86 18.04 16.97
N LEU A 76 27.92 18.58 16.20
CA LEU A 76 27.49 19.98 16.31
C LEU A 76 26.35 20.18 17.33
N GLY A 77 25.86 19.11 17.97
CA GLY A 77 24.83 19.20 19.01
C GLY A 77 23.39 19.17 18.50
N LEU A 78 23.17 18.79 17.25
CA LEU A 78 21.83 18.63 16.69
C LEU A 78 21.15 17.37 17.25
N THR A 79 19.84 17.47 17.44
CA THR A 79 18.97 16.39 17.92
C THR A 79 17.70 16.30 17.08
N VAL A 80 17.04 15.14 17.10
CA VAL A 80 15.69 14.96 16.54
C VAL A 80 14.66 15.14 17.65
N ALA A 81 13.53 15.79 17.35
CA ALA A 81 12.46 15.93 18.33
C ALA A 81 11.92 14.55 18.75
N PRO A 82 11.73 14.28 20.06
CA PRO A 82 11.52 12.92 20.57
C PRO A 82 10.17 12.30 20.18
N TYR A 83 9.21 13.11 19.73
CA TYR A 83 7.92 12.63 19.24
C TYR A 83 7.98 12.08 17.80
N ILE A 84 9.07 12.35 17.06
CA ILE A 84 9.22 11.88 15.67
C ILE A 84 9.58 10.40 15.70
N LYS A 85 8.78 9.59 15.01
CA LYS A 85 9.03 8.16 14.91
C LYS A 85 10.15 7.87 13.91
N THR A 86 11.37 7.84 14.42
CA THR A 86 12.57 7.46 13.67
C THR A 86 12.76 5.94 13.64
N SER A 87 13.31 5.42 12.55
CA SER A 87 13.59 3.99 12.42
C SER A 87 14.66 3.69 11.37
N LEU A 88 15.50 2.68 11.65
CA LEU A 88 16.38 2.05 10.67
C LEU A 88 15.96 0.58 10.51
N SER A 89 15.57 0.19 9.30
CA SER A 89 15.12 -1.17 8.96
C SER A 89 15.97 -1.75 7.82
N PRO A 90 17.16 -2.29 8.13
CA PRO A 90 18.06 -2.80 7.10
C PRO A 90 17.50 -4.02 6.34
N GLY A 91 17.87 -4.16 5.07
CA GLY A 91 17.54 -5.36 4.29
C GLY A 91 18.38 -6.60 4.66
N SER A 92 19.53 -6.43 5.31
CA SER A 92 20.40 -7.53 5.74
C SER A 92 21.28 -7.14 6.93
N GLY A 93 21.87 -8.15 7.58
CA GLY A 93 22.83 -7.94 8.67
C GLY A 93 24.16 -7.31 8.24
N VAL A 94 24.49 -7.33 6.94
CA VAL A 94 25.71 -6.68 6.40
C VAL A 94 25.69 -5.18 6.67
N VAL A 95 24.50 -4.56 6.61
CA VAL A 95 24.32 -3.13 6.92
C VAL A 95 24.71 -2.81 8.36
N THR A 96 24.24 -3.63 9.30
CA THR A 96 24.60 -3.48 10.71
C THR A 96 26.09 -3.62 10.92
N TYR A 97 26.74 -4.54 10.20
CA TYR A 97 28.18 -4.76 10.31
C TYR A 97 28.96 -3.50 9.92
N TYR A 98 28.81 -2.99 8.70
CA TYR A 98 29.63 -1.85 8.26
C TYR A 98 29.28 -0.54 9.00
N LEU A 99 28.06 -0.38 9.52
CA LEU A 99 27.70 0.76 10.37
C LEU A 99 28.39 0.71 11.73
N LYS A 100 28.59 -0.49 12.29
CA LYS A 100 29.36 -0.69 13.53
C LYS A 100 30.85 -0.45 13.30
N GLU A 101 31.42 -1.08 12.28
CA GLU A 101 32.86 -0.95 12.00
C GLU A 101 33.28 0.47 11.59
N SER A 102 32.39 1.23 10.95
CA SER A 102 32.62 2.64 10.63
C SER A 102 32.36 3.61 11.78
N ASP A 103 31.96 3.12 12.97
CA ASP A 103 31.61 3.91 14.15
C ASP A 103 30.52 4.98 13.87
N THR A 104 29.57 4.66 13.01
CA THR A 104 28.46 5.56 12.67
C THR A 104 27.14 5.16 13.32
N ILE A 105 27.01 3.90 13.77
CA ILE A 105 25.79 3.40 14.40
C ILE A 105 25.41 4.17 15.67
N SER A 106 26.38 4.52 16.52
CA SER A 106 26.13 5.26 17.77
C SER A 106 25.54 6.65 17.50
N SER A 107 25.93 7.29 16.40
CA SER A 107 25.41 8.60 16.01
C SER A 107 24.00 8.49 15.42
N LEU A 108 23.71 7.44 14.66
CA LEU A 108 22.36 7.15 14.18
C LEU A 108 21.40 6.92 15.36
N GLU A 109 21.82 6.12 16.35
CA GLU A 109 21.03 5.83 17.55
C GLU A 109 20.79 7.07 18.41
N LYS A 110 21.76 7.98 18.55
CA LYS A 110 21.57 9.27 19.23
C LYS A 110 20.51 10.17 18.56
N LEU A 111 20.30 10.01 17.25
CA LEU A 111 19.22 10.68 16.51
C LEU A 111 17.93 9.84 16.46
N GLY A 112 17.87 8.72 17.18
CA GLY A 112 16.72 7.81 17.28
C GLY A 112 16.63 6.75 16.17
N PHE A 113 17.58 6.72 15.22
CA PHE A 113 17.61 5.72 14.14
C PHE A 113 18.18 4.37 14.59
N HIS A 114 17.55 3.77 15.59
CA HIS A 114 17.86 2.42 16.03
C HIS A 114 17.49 1.38 14.97
N ILE A 115 18.24 0.29 14.93
CA ILE A 115 17.86 -0.88 14.14
C ILE A 115 16.63 -1.51 14.80
N VAL A 116 15.47 -1.34 14.18
CA VAL A 116 14.19 -1.82 14.71
C VAL A 116 13.78 -3.20 14.15
N GLY A 117 14.46 -3.67 13.12
CA GLY A 117 14.27 -5.00 12.54
C GLY A 117 14.84 -5.13 11.14
N MET A 118 15.00 -6.37 10.69
CA MET A 118 15.48 -6.69 9.33
C MET A 118 14.32 -7.18 8.46
N GLY A 119 13.75 -6.30 7.66
CA GLY A 119 12.59 -6.59 6.84
C GLY A 119 11.96 -5.33 6.24
N CYS A 120 10.83 -5.49 5.54
CA CYS A 120 10.21 -4.37 4.82
C CYS A 120 9.75 -3.22 5.74
N MET A 121 9.18 -3.53 6.91
CA MET A 121 8.72 -2.57 7.92
C MET A 121 7.93 -1.37 7.31
N THR A 122 8.34 -0.13 7.56
CA THR A 122 7.67 1.09 7.06
C THR A 122 7.49 1.10 5.54
N CYS A 123 8.39 0.48 4.75
CA CYS A 123 8.27 0.42 3.29
C CYS A 123 6.98 -0.27 2.79
N ILE A 124 6.44 -1.21 3.57
CA ILE A 124 5.19 -1.93 3.24
C ILE A 124 3.99 -1.40 4.02
N GLY A 125 4.16 -0.31 4.78
CA GLY A 125 3.12 0.23 5.66
C GLY A 125 3.08 -0.39 7.05
N ASN A 126 4.02 -1.29 7.38
CA ASN A 126 4.20 -1.79 8.75
C ASN A 126 5.00 -0.76 9.57
N SER A 127 4.51 0.47 9.60
CA SER A 127 5.10 1.60 10.32
C SER A 127 4.79 1.57 11.81
N GLY A 128 3.81 0.77 12.25
CA GLY A 128 3.35 0.69 13.64
C GLY A 128 2.67 1.99 14.12
N PRO A 129 2.16 2.03 15.36
CA PRO A 129 1.44 3.21 15.87
C PRO A 129 2.38 4.39 16.10
N VAL A 130 1.89 5.62 15.90
CA VAL A 130 2.47 6.82 16.53
C VAL A 130 1.90 6.99 17.94
N HIS A 131 2.57 7.77 18.78
CA HIS A 131 2.10 8.04 20.14
C HIS A 131 0.72 8.71 20.14
N GLU A 132 -0.12 8.40 21.13
CA GLU A 132 -1.51 8.88 21.19
C GLU A 132 -1.60 10.41 21.19
N SER A 133 -0.77 11.10 21.98
CA SER A 133 -0.71 12.58 21.97
C SER A 133 -0.47 13.18 20.58
N VAL A 134 0.39 12.55 19.77
CA VAL A 134 0.65 12.98 18.39
C VAL A 134 -0.57 12.70 17.52
N ALA A 135 -1.13 11.48 17.62
CA ALA A 135 -2.30 11.09 16.84
C ALA A 135 -3.50 12.01 17.10
N SER A 136 -3.83 12.26 18.37
CA SER A 136 -4.95 13.11 18.77
C SER A 136 -4.80 14.54 18.27
N VAL A 137 -3.59 15.10 18.28
CA VAL A 137 -3.34 16.46 17.76
C VAL A 137 -3.56 16.51 16.25
N ILE A 138 -3.05 15.52 15.51
CA ILE A 138 -3.20 15.48 14.04
C ILE A 138 -4.68 15.38 13.66
N GLU A 139 -5.41 14.46 14.29
CA GLU A 139 -6.82 14.21 13.99
C GLU A 139 -7.71 15.39 14.38
N LYS A 140 -7.54 15.93 15.59
CA LYS A 140 -8.35 17.05 16.10
C LYS A 140 -8.22 18.30 15.23
N ASN A 141 -7.05 18.54 14.66
CA ASN A 141 -6.75 19.76 13.90
C ASN A 141 -6.73 19.53 12.38
N ASP A 142 -7.02 18.32 11.91
CA ASP A 142 -6.95 17.90 10.49
C ASP A 142 -5.63 18.31 9.80
N LEU A 143 -4.50 18.01 10.47
CA LEU A 143 -3.18 18.41 9.97
C LEU A 143 -2.70 17.50 8.83
N VAL A 144 -2.07 18.12 7.83
CA VAL A 144 -1.35 17.43 6.75
C VAL A 144 0.08 17.17 7.23
N CYS A 145 0.24 16.15 8.09
CA CYS A 145 1.54 15.72 8.57
C CYS A 145 2.25 14.76 7.58
N CYS A 146 3.57 14.72 7.71
CA CYS A 146 4.47 14.12 6.73
C CYS A 146 5.16 12.85 7.26
N GLY A 147 5.23 11.85 6.39
CA GLY A 147 6.20 10.74 6.50
C GLY A 147 7.32 10.91 5.48
N VAL A 148 8.58 10.83 5.91
CA VAL A 148 9.74 10.85 5.02
C VAL A 148 10.44 9.50 5.12
N LEU A 149 10.60 8.81 3.99
CA LEU A 149 11.14 7.46 3.98
C LEU A 149 12.06 7.19 2.79
N SER A 150 13.05 6.32 2.98
CA SER A 150 13.91 5.83 1.88
C SER A 150 13.29 4.66 1.10
N GLY A 151 11.96 4.70 0.96
CA GLY A 151 11.17 3.70 0.24
C GLY A 151 11.15 3.91 -1.28
N ASN A 152 10.22 3.23 -1.93
CA ASN A 152 9.94 3.37 -3.37
C ASN A 152 8.47 3.67 -3.69
N ARG A 153 7.61 3.77 -2.67
CA ARG A 153 6.17 4.05 -2.80
C ARG A 153 5.70 4.92 -1.65
N ASN A 154 4.89 5.91 -1.99
CA ASN A 154 4.39 6.93 -1.08
C ASN A 154 2.90 7.24 -1.28
N PHE A 155 2.14 6.28 -1.83
CA PHE A 155 0.69 6.42 -1.99
C PHE A 155 0.00 6.78 -0.66
N GLU A 156 -1.05 7.59 -0.73
CA GLU A 156 -1.81 8.03 0.44
C GLU A 156 -2.32 6.83 1.24
N GLY A 157 -2.18 6.88 2.57
CA GLY A 157 -2.62 5.82 3.48
C GLY A 157 -1.77 4.54 3.46
N ARG A 158 -0.76 4.43 2.58
CA ARG A 158 0.14 3.26 2.54
C ARG A 158 1.19 3.29 3.64
N VAL A 159 1.84 4.43 3.87
CA VAL A 159 2.97 4.53 4.81
C VAL A 159 2.46 4.47 6.24
N HIS A 160 1.52 5.34 6.60
CA HIS A 160 0.83 5.36 7.88
C HIS A 160 -0.54 6.05 7.72
N PRO A 161 -1.59 5.67 8.46
CA PRO A 161 -2.92 6.28 8.33
C PRO A 161 -2.96 7.79 8.60
N LEU A 162 -2.06 8.28 9.46
CA LEU A 162 -1.96 9.68 9.89
C LEU A 162 -0.96 10.52 9.09
N THR A 163 -0.30 9.95 8.07
CA THR A 163 0.56 10.73 7.16
C THR A 163 -0.13 10.91 5.81
N ARG A 164 -0.80 12.05 5.64
CA ARG A 164 -1.44 12.43 4.37
C ARG A 164 -0.39 12.73 3.29
N ALA A 165 0.73 13.32 3.68
CA ALA A 165 1.86 13.57 2.81
C ALA A 165 2.99 12.56 3.06
N ASN A 166 3.53 11.94 2.02
CA ASN A 166 4.63 11.00 2.14
C ASN A 166 5.68 11.27 1.06
N TYR A 167 6.95 11.37 1.46
CA TYR A 167 8.05 11.72 0.56
C TYR A 167 9.12 10.63 0.53
N LEU A 168 9.47 10.23 -0.69
CA LEU A 168 10.60 9.35 -0.94
C LEU A 168 11.88 10.17 -0.99
N ALA A 169 12.85 9.84 -0.15
CA ALA A 169 14.10 10.58 -0.05
C ALA A 169 15.29 9.63 0.17
N SER A 170 16.52 10.10 -0.08
CA SER A 170 17.71 9.32 0.29
C SER A 170 17.77 9.16 1.82
N PRO A 171 18.43 8.11 2.34
CA PRO A 171 18.68 7.96 3.78
C PRO A 171 19.27 9.21 4.46
N LEU A 172 20.13 9.97 3.77
CA LEU A 172 20.67 11.25 4.27
C LEU A 172 19.57 12.29 4.47
N LEU A 173 18.70 12.47 3.49
CA LEU A 173 17.59 13.41 3.57
C LEU A 173 16.53 12.99 4.58
N VAL A 174 16.33 11.68 4.81
CA VAL A 174 15.46 11.20 5.89
C VAL A 174 15.93 11.73 7.24
N ILE A 175 17.25 11.67 7.51
CA ILE A 175 17.82 12.22 8.75
C ILE A 175 17.71 13.74 8.76
N ALA A 176 18.00 14.42 7.65
CA ALA A 176 17.89 15.88 7.58
C ALA A 176 16.48 16.38 7.91
N TYR A 177 15.45 15.77 7.32
CA TYR A 177 14.06 16.11 7.62
C TYR A 177 13.62 15.71 9.02
N ALA A 178 14.21 14.66 9.62
CA ALA A 178 13.98 14.32 11.01
C ALA A 178 14.52 15.40 11.96
N ILE A 179 15.73 15.90 11.70
CA ILE A 179 16.33 16.99 12.49
C ILE A 179 15.53 18.28 12.33
N ALA A 180 15.18 18.64 11.09
CA ALA A 180 14.37 19.83 10.81
C ALA A 180 12.96 19.75 11.41
N GLY A 181 12.39 18.54 11.52
CA GLY A 181 11.04 18.29 12.01
C GLY A 181 9.91 18.74 11.07
N THR A 182 10.23 19.23 9.87
CA THR A 182 9.26 19.71 8.89
C THR A 182 9.77 19.54 7.45
N VAL A 183 8.87 19.31 6.50
CA VAL A 183 9.19 19.40 5.05
C VAL A 183 9.07 20.84 4.52
N ASP A 184 8.46 21.73 5.31
CA ASP A 184 8.35 23.17 5.05
C ASP A 184 9.63 23.89 5.51
N ILE A 185 10.76 23.53 4.89
CA ILE A 185 12.07 24.12 5.15
C ILE A 185 12.78 24.37 3.82
N ASP A 186 13.46 25.51 3.73
CA ASP A 186 14.46 25.77 2.71
C ASP A 186 15.86 25.59 3.32
N PHE A 187 16.52 24.48 2.99
CA PHE A 187 17.83 24.14 3.55
C PHE A 187 18.98 25.06 3.11
N GLU A 188 18.80 25.87 2.06
CA GLU A 188 19.83 26.82 1.62
C GLU A 188 19.83 28.08 2.50
N THR A 189 18.63 28.56 2.84
CA THR A 189 18.43 29.85 3.53
C THR A 189 18.10 29.72 5.00
N GLN A 190 17.63 28.56 5.47
CA GLN A 190 17.21 28.33 6.86
C GLN A 190 18.12 27.31 7.56
N PRO A 191 18.46 27.54 8.84
CA PRO A 191 19.21 26.56 9.62
C PRO A 191 18.38 25.29 9.85
N ILE A 192 19.04 24.14 9.84
CA ILE A 192 18.41 22.85 10.15
C ILE A 192 18.19 22.66 11.65
N GLY A 193 18.94 23.39 12.49
CA GLY A 193 18.79 23.41 13.93
C GLY A 193 19.83 24.31 14.59
N LYS A 194 19.89 24.27 15.93
CA LYS A 194 20.85 25.02 16.73
C LYS A 194 21.86 24.08 17.37
N GLY A 195 23.14 24.46 17.34
CA GLY A 195 24.22 23.71 17.97
C GLY A 195 24.27 23.89 19.49
N PHE A 196 25.26 23.26 20.14
CA PHE A 196 25.43 23.31 21.60
C PHE A 196 25.55 24.72 22.19
N ASP A 197 26.17 25.63 21.43
CA ASP A 197 26.40 27.04 21.79
C ASP A 197 25.27 27.97 21.31
N GLY A 198 24.21 27.41 20.73
CA GLY A 198 23.11 28.16 20.12
C GLY A 198 23.38 28.67 18.71
N SER A 199 24.54 28.37 18.12
CA SER A 199 24.87 28.73 16.73
C SER A 199 23.91 28.07 15.74
N GLU A 200 23.60 28.80 14.67
CA GLU A 200 22.79 28.29 13.57
C GLU A 200 23.62 27.29 12.74
N VAL A 201 23.12 26.06 12.63
CA VAL A 201 23.72 25.01 11.80
C VAL A 201 22.86 24.84 10.56
N TYR A 202 23.47 24.82 9.39
CA TYR A 202 22.82 24.57 8.11
C TYR A 202 23.07 23.15 7.62
N LEU A 203 22.23 22.65 6.70
CA LEU A 203 22.40 21.31 6.13
C LEU A 203 23.79 21.13 5.48
N ARG A 204 24.30 22.17 4.82
CA ARG A 204 25.63 22.18 4.20
C ARG A 204 26.78 21.96 5.18
N ASP A 205 26.60 22.29 6.46
CA ASP A 205 27.65 22.16 7.49
C ASP A 205 27.81 20.71 7.97
N ILE A 206 26.78 19.88 7.78
CA ILE A 206 26.76 18.47 8.22
C ILE A 206 26.79 17.47 7.07
N TRP A 207 26.60 17.93 5.83
CA TRP A 207 26.50 17.05 4.67
C TRP A 207 27.86 16.43 4.32
N PRO A 208 28.01 15.08 4.35
CA PRO A 208 29.28 14.44 4.03
C PRO A 208 29.63 14.58 2.55
N SER A 209 30.91 14.80 2.26
CA SER A 209 31.38 14.86 0.88
C SER A 209 31.35 13.48 0.21
N ARG A 210 31.21 13.42 -1.11
CA ARG A 210 31.28 12.15 -1.85
C ARG A 210 32.60 11.40 -1.61
N LYS A 211 33.71 12.15 -1.52
CA LYS A 211 35.04 11.58 -1.26
C LYS A 211 35.09 10.89 0.11
N GLU A 212 34.57 11.53 1.14
CA GLU A 212 34.51 10.95 2.48
C GLU A 212 33.70 9.65 2.51
N ILE A 213 32.53 9.64 1.88
CA ILE A 213 31.67 8.44 1.80
C ILE A 213 32.42 7.29 1.12
N GLN A 214 33.09 7.57 -0.02
CA GLN A 214 33.83 6.56 -0.79
C GLN A 214 35.01 5.97 -0.01
N GLU A 215 35.72 6.80 0.77
CA GLU A 215 36.83 6.34 1.62
C GLU A 215 36.35 5.38 2.71
N VAL A 216 35.22 5.70 3.35
CA VAL A 216 34.59 4.85 4.37
C VAL A 216 34.04 3.57 3.74
N GLU A 217 33.36 3.67 2.60
CA GLU A 217 32.81 2.51 1.88
C GLU A 217 33.91 1.53 1.46
N LYS A 218 34.99 2.02 0.84
CA LYS A 218 36.13 1.19 0.44
C LYS A 218 36.79 0.48 1.63
N LYS A 219 36.80 1.12 2.80
CA LYS A 219 37.43 0.57 4.00
C LYS A 219 36.56 -0.47 4.71
N TYR A 220 35.25 -0.23 4.80
CA TYR A 220 34.36 -1.00 5.67
C TYR A 220 33.33 -1.86 4.93
N VAL A 221 33.33 -1.92 3.61
CA VAL A 221 32.47 -2.85 2.85
C VAL A 221 33.36 -3.89 2.17
N ILE A 222 33.63 -4.99 2.88
CA ILE A 222 34.58 -6.03 2.44
C ILE A 222 33.92 -7.41 2.29
N PRO A 223 34.41 -8.28 1.39
CA PRO A 223 33.80 -9.59 1.12
C PRO A 223 33.64 -10.49 2.34
N ALA A 224 34.56 -10.40 3.31
CA ALA A 224 34.51 -11.21 4.53
C ALA A 224 33.21 -11.02 5.33
N MET A 225 32.65 -9.80 5.31
CA MET A 225 31.39 -9.48 6.00
C MET A 225 30.20 -10.21 5.38
N PHE A 226 30.16 -10.29 4.04
CA PHE A 226 29.12 -11.01 3.33
C PHE A 226 29.21 -12.51 3.66
N LYS A 227 30.42 -13.07 3.65
CA LYS A 227 30.64 -14.48 4.00
C LYS A 227 30.10 -14.80 5.39
N ASP A 228 30.47 -14.02 6.41
CA ASP A 228 30.02 -14.27 7.80
C ASP A 228 28.50 -14.19 7.96
N VAL A 229 27.85 -13.18 7.35
CA VAL A 229 26.40 -13.00 7.46
C VAL A 229 25.64 -14.12 6.73
N TYR A 230 26.08 -14.51 5.53
CA TYR A 230 25.33 -15.47 4.71
C TYR A 230 25.60 -16.93 5.06
N GLU A 231 26.74 -17.28 5.67
CA GLU A 231 26.99 -18.65 6.16
C GLU A 231 25.98 -19.09 7.24
N LYS A 232 25.43 -18.12 7.99
CA LYS A 232 24.49 -18.38 9.10
C LYS A 232 23.02 -18.25 8.70
N ILE A 233 22.71 -17.82 7.47
CA ILE A 233 21.33 -17.43 7.09
C ILE A 233 20.35 -18.61 7.15
N GLN A 234 20.79 -19.82 6.81
CA GLN A 234 19.96 -21.03 6.82
C GLN A 234 19.68 -21.57 8.23
N GLN A 235 20.48 -21.17 9.23
CA GLN A 235 20.31 -21.65 10.61
C GLN A 235 19.07 -21.02 11.27
N GLY A 236 18.66 -19.83 10.81
CA GLY A 236 17.55 -19.08 11.39
C GLY A 236 17.79 -18.66 12.85
N SER A 237 16.75 -18.08 13.46
CA SER A 237 16.73 -17.80 14.89
C SER A 237 16.41 -19.06 15.70
N GLN A 238 16.60 -19.00 17.03
CA GLN A 238 16.16 -20.09 17.91
C GLN A 238 14.65 -20.35 17.75
N ASN A 239 13.85 -19.28 17.75
CA ASN A 239 12.40 -19.37 17.50
C ASN A 239 12.04 -20.07 16.19
N TRP A 240 12.85 -19.92 15.12
CA TRP A 240 12.62 -20.62 13.86
C TRP A 240 12.87 -22.13 13.98
N ARG A 241 13.95 -22.52 14.66
CA ARG A 241 14.31 -23.92 14.87
C ARG A 241 13.36 -24.65 15.82
N ASP A 242 12.72 -23.93 16.73
CA ASP A 242 11.76 -24.47 17.69
C ASP A 242 10.35 -24.69 17.09
N LEU A 243 10.10 -24.28 15.84
CA LEU A 243 8.83 -24.53 15.17
C LEU A 243 8.67 -26.02 14.84
N VAL A 244 7.62 -26.62 15.39
CA VAL A 244 7.21 -27.99 15.06
C VAL A 244 6.30 -27.97 13.83
N ALA A 245 6.70 -28.67 12.76
CA ALA A 245 5.89 -28.85 11.56
C ALA A 245 5.27 -30.25 11.53
N PRO A 246 3.99 -30.41 11.13
CA PRO A 246 3.36 -31.72 11.01
C PRO A 246 4.00 -32.55 9.89
N GLU A 247 4.02 -33.88 10.07
CA GLU A 247 4.45 -34.82 9.05
C GLU A 247 3.30 -35.09 8.06
N GLY A 248 3.45 -34.73 6.78
CA GLY A 248 2.44 -34.98 5.77
C GLY A 248 2.59 -34.13 4.52
N LYS A 249 2.03 -34.60 3.39
CA LYS A 249 2.00 -33.85 2.12
C LYS A 249 0.71 -33.01 1.95
N LEU A 250 -0.36 -33.40 2.62
CA LEU A 250 -1.64 -32.69 2.62
C LEU A 250 -1.71 -31.80 3.87
N TYR A 251 -2.10 -30.54 3.68
CA TYR A 251 -2.15 -29.57 4.77
C TYR A 251 -3.32 -29.88 5.73
N PRO A 252 -3.09 -30.05 7.03
CA PRO A 252 -4.15 -30.32 8.00
C PRO A 252 -4.86 -29.02 8.36
N TRP A 253 -5.89 -28.66 7.59
CA TRP A 253 -6.68 -27.45 7.82
C TRP A 253 -7.31 -27.45 9.23
N ASP A 254 -7.18 -26.31 9.93
CA ASP A 254 -7.80 -26.08 11.24
C ASP A 254 -8.89 -25.01 11.11
N ASP A 255 -10.15 -25.40 11.30
CA ASP A 255 -11.30 -24.51 11.22
C ASP A 255 -11.29 -23.39 12.28
N LYS A 256 -10.50 -23.55 13.36
CA LYS A 256 -10.31 -22.50 14.37
C LYS A 256 -9.29 -21.45 13.94
N SER A 257 -8.48 -21.74 12.92
CA SER A 257 -7.43 -20.83 12.45
C SER A 257 -8.02 -19.55 11.89
N THR A 258 -7.56 -18.42 12.41
CA THR A 258 -7.86 -17.10 11.85
C THR A 258 -6.81 -16.63 10.84
N TYR A 259 -5.79 -17.43 10.57
CA TYR A 259 -4.67 -17.09 9.68
C TYR A 259 -4.64 -17.91 8.39
N ILE A 260 -4.87 -19.22 8.48
CA ILE A 260 -4.79 -20.15 7.36
C ILE A 260 -6.14 -20.86 7.24
N LYS A 261 -6.85 -20.67 6.13
CA LYS A 261 -8.18 -21.22 5.87
C LYS A 261 -8.20 -21.87 4.49
N HIS A 262 -8.92 -22.99 4.35
CA HIS A 262 -9.13 -23.63 3.06
C HIS A 262 -9.95 -22.69 2.15
N PRO A 263 -9.40 -22.25 1.00
CA PRO A 263 -10.05 -21.26 0.16
C PRO A 263 -11.11 -21.92 -0.76
N PRO A 264 -12.18 -21.19 -1.13
CA PRO A 264 -13.29 -21.75 -1.91
C PRO A 264 -13.04 -21.79 -3.44
N PHE A 265 -11.83 -21.48 -3.92
CA PHE A 265 -11.56 -21.28 -5.36
C PHE A 265 -11.82 -22.50 -6.25
N PHE A 266 -11.84 -23.70 -5.67
CA PHE A 266 -12.04 -24.97 -6.37
C PHE A 266 -13.34 -25.68 -5.95
N GLU A 267 -14.20 -24.99 -5.19
CA GLU A 267 -15.47 -25.55 -4.75
C GLU A 267 -16.36 -25.84 -5.97
N ASN A 268 -16.92 -27.05 -6.03
CA ASN A 268 -17.72 -27.56 -7.16
C ASN A 268 -16.98 -27.63 -8.52
N MET A 269 -15.64 -27.61 -8.53
CA MET A 269 -14.87 -27.73 -9.76
C MET A 269 -15.02 -29.12 -10.39
N THR A 270 -15.33 -29.16 -11.70
CA THR A 270 -15.43 -30.38 -12.52
C THR A 270 -14.21 -30.56 -13.41
N ARG A 271 -14.00 -31.79 -13.90
CA ARG A 271 -12.95 -32.11 -14.88
C ARG A 271 -13.23 -31.41 -16.22
N GLU A 272 -14.48 -31.44 -16.67
CA GLU A 272 -14.95 -30.78 -17.88
C GLU A 272 -14.90 -29.26 -17.73
N LEU A 273 -14.67 -28.56 -18.85
CA LEU A 273 -14.67 -27.10 -18.88
C LEU A 273 -16.09 -26.54 -18.62
N PRO A 274 -16.22 -25.46 -17.83
CA PRO A 274 -17.49 -24.79 -17.66
C PRO A 274 -17.93 -24.13 -18.97
N VAL A 275 -19.24 -24.19 -19.25
CA VAL A 275 -19.85 -23.44 -20.36
C VAL A 275 -19.73 -21.96 -20.05
N GLN A 276 -19.15 -21.19 -20.98
CA GLN A 276 -19.04 -19.75 -20.86
C GLN A 276 -20.42 -19.13 -21.07
N LYS A 277 -20.82 -18.25 -20.14
CA LYS A 277 -22.11 -17.56 -20.21
C LYS A 277 -21.85 -16.06 -20.38
N PRO A 278 -22.68 -15.35 -21.15
CA PRO A 278 -22.63 -13.91 -21.19
C PRO A 278 -22.90 -13.33 -19.81
N ILE A 279 -22.34 -12.14 -19.54
CA ILE A 279 -22.62 -11.41 -18.30
C ILE A 279 -23.87 -10.58 -18.57
N LEU A 280 -25.01 -10.98 -18.00
CA LEU A 280 -26.29 -10.33 -18.24
C LEU A 280 -26.80 -9.59 -16.99
N ASN A 281 -27.41 -8.42 -17.20
CA ASN A 281 -28.00 -7.56 -16.18
C ASN A 281 -27.04 -7.26 -15.00
N ALA A 282 -25.75 -7.10 -15.28
CA ALA A 282 -24.76 -6.83 -14.25
C ALA A 282 -24.91 -5.43 -13.67
N ARG A 283 -24.65 -5.30 -12.37
CA ARG A 283 -24.60 -4.01 -11.69
C ARG A 283 -23.15 -3.58 -11.48
N VAL A 284 -22.91 -2.27 -11.54
CA VAL A 284 -21.61 -1.70 -11.19
C VAL A 284 -21.51 -1.64 -9.67
N LEU A 285 -20.58 -2.41 -9.08
CA LEU A 285 -20.32 -2.34 -7.64
C LEU A 285 -19.58 -1.04 -7.28
N LEU A 286 -18.66 -0.62 -8.16
CA LEU A 286 -17.73 0.49 -7.95
C LEU A 286 -17.48 1.25 -9.24
N ASN A 287 -17.48 2.57 -9.16
CA ASN A 287 -17.13 3.46 -10.27
C ASN A 287 -15.93 4.33 -9.84
N PHE A 288 -14.79 4.15 -10.51
CA PHE A 288 -13.53 4.78 -10.13
C PHE A 288 -13.05 5.82 -11.14
N GLY A 289 -12.18 6.71 -10.67
CA GLY A 289 -11.33 7.54 -11.53
C GLY A 289 -10.02 6.84 -11.90
N ASP A 290 -8.99 7.64 -12.13
CA ASP A 290 -7.66 7.19 -12.53
C ASP A 290 -6.82 6.62 -11.37
N SER A 291 -5.80 5.86 -11.73
CA SER A 291 -4.68 5.42 -10.90
C SER A 291 -5.08 4.72 -9.58
N VAL A 292 -6.15 3.93 -9.62
CA VAL A 292 -6.54 3.06 -8.51
C VAL A 292 -5.46 2.00 -8.28
N THR A 293 -4.66 2.18 -7.23
CA THR A 293 -3.61 1.23 -6.85
C THR A 293 -4.15 -0.09 -6.30
N THR A 294 -3.33 -1.14 -6.34
CA THR A 294 -3.62 -2.41 -5.65
C THR A 294 -3.68 -2.30 -4.13
N ASP A 295 -3.18 -1.21 -3.51
CA ASP A 295 -3.40 -0.93 -2.09
C ASP A 295 -4.82 -0.38 -1.82
N HIS A 296 -5.45 0.25 -2.82
CA HIS A 296 -6.88 0.58 -2.76
C HIS A 296 -7.74 -0.67 -2.89
N ILE A 297 -7.39 -1.56 -3.83
CA ILE A 297 -8.13 -2.80 -4.12
C ILE A 297 -7.98 -3.84 -3.01
N SER A 298 -6.75 -4.05 -2.52
CA SER A 298 -6.46 -5.02 -1.46
C SER A 298 -5.44 -4.41 -0.50
N PRO A 299 -5.87 -3.60 0.50
CA PRO A 299 -4.97 -3.05 1.51
C PRO A 299 -4.15 -4.14 2.22
N ALA A 300 -2.93 -3.82 2.63
CA ALA A 300 -2.04 -4.73 3.37
C ALA A 300 -1.75 -4.30 4.81
N GLY A 301 -2.03 -3.03 5.15
CA GLY A 301 -1.77 -2.46 6.47
C GLY A 301 -2.83 -2.83 7.51
N SER A 302 -3.01 -1.93 8.47
CA SER A 302 -3.92 -2.12 9.62
C SER A 302 -5.37 -2.35 9.21
N ILE A 303 -6.08 -3.16 10.01
CA ILE A 303 -7.51 -3.42 9.86
C ILE A 303 -8.28 -2.37 10.66
N ALA A 304 -9.09 -1.53 9.99
CA ALA A 304 -9.90 -0.52 10.64
C ALA A 304 -10.98 -1.15 11.54
N ARG A 305 -11.18 -0.59 12.75
CA ARG A 305 -12.08 -1.16 13.78
C ARG A 305 -13.55 -1.25 13.35
N ASN A 306 -13.97 -0.37 12.47
CA ASN A 306 -15.33 -0.30 11.92
C ASN A 306 -15.50 -1.06 10.60
N SER A 307 -14.52 -1.87 10.18
CA SER A 307 -14.56 -2.59 8.91
C SER A 307 -15.26 -3.96 9.00
N PRO A 308 -15.73 -4.53 7.87
CA PRO A 308 -16.25 -5.89 7.83
C PRO A 308 -15.27 -6.94 8.36
N ALA A 309 -13.97 -6.78 8.08
CA ALA A 309 -12.93 -7.69 8.55
C ALA A 309 -12.77 -7.63 10.08
N ALA A 310 -12.86 -6.43 10.68
CA ALA A 310 -12.87 -6.28 12.13
C ALA A 310 -14.08 -6.95 12.78
N ARG A 311 -15.28 -6.82 12.19
CA ARG A 311 -16.48 -7.54 12.66
C ARG A 311 -16.26 -9.05 12.68
N TYR A 312 -15.78 -9.60 11.57
CA TYR A 312 -15.47 -11.04 11.44
C TYR A 312 -14.43 -11.56 12.45
N LEU A 313 -13.37 -10.79 12.71
CA LEU A 313 -12.34 -11.14 13.69
C LEU A 313 -12.88 -11.02 15.13
N THR A 314 -13.71 -10.02 15.40
CA THR A 314 -14.34 -9.81 16.72
C THR A 314 -15.32 -10.93 17.05
N GLU A 315 -16.13 -11.38 16.08
CA GLU A 315 -17.01 -12.55 16.23
C GLU A 315 -16.21 -13.83 16.60
N ARG A 316 -14.94 -13.89 16.19
CA ARG A 316 -13.99 -14.94 16.55
C ARG A 316 -13.16 -14.64 17.79
N LYS A 317 -13.61 -13.67 18.60
CA LYS A 317 -13.02 -13.28 19.89
C LYS A 317 -11.57 -12.76 19.78
N ILE A 318 -11.18 -12.24 18.62
CA ILE A 318 -9.89 -11.57 18.44
C ILE A 318 -10.05 -10.10 18.83
N LEU A 319 -9.16 -9.60 19.68
CA LEU A 319 -9.17 -8.19 20.10
C LEU A 319 -8.52 -7.29 19.03
N PRO A 320 -8.87 -5.99 18.94
CA PRO A 320 -8.30 -5.10 17.93
C PRO A 320 -6.77 -5.04 17.89
N LYS A 321 -6.10 -5.14 19.05
CA LYS A 321 -4.63 -5.18 19.14
C LYS A 321 -4.03 -6.43 18.46
N ASP A 322 -4.82 -7.50 18.35
CA ASP A 322 -4.43 -8.81 17.81
C ASP A 322 -4.99 -9.04 16.40
N PHE A 323 -5.65 -8.03 15.80
CA PHE A 323 -6.09 -8.10 14.40
C PHE A 323 -4.91 -8.30 13.45
N ASN A 324 -3.74 -7.76 13.81
CA ASN A 324 -2.55 -7.71 12.95
C ASN A 324 -2.87 -6.91 11.67
N SER A 325 -2.20 -7.20 10.55
CA SER A 325 -2.42 -6.50 9.27
C SER A 325 -3.16 -7.37 8.26
N TYR A 326 -3.81 -6.76 7.27
CA TYR A 326 -4.38 -7.51 6.14
C TYR A 326 -3.32 -8.36 5.43
N GLY A 327 -2.09 -7.87 5.31
CA GLY A 327 -0.97 -8.64 4.74
C GLY A 327 -0.71 -9.96 5.47
N SER A 328 -0.82 -9.96 6.81
CA SER A 328 -0.67 -11.16 7.63
C SER A 328 -1.84 -12.14 7.49
N ARG A 329 -3.01 -11.68 7.05
CA ARG A 329 -4.25 -12.45 6.94
C ARG A 329 -4.48 -13.04 5.55
N ARG A 330 -3.48 -12.98 4.65
CA ARG A 330 -3.58 -13.46 3.25
C ARG A 330 -3.83 -14.96 3.11
N GLY A 331 -3.57 -15.76 4.14
CA GLY A 331 -3.95 -17.17 4.17
C GLY A 331 -5.44 -17.41 4.51
N ASN A 332 -6.22 -16.36 4.78
CA ASN A 332 -7.61 -16.45 5.18
C ASN A 332 -8.50 -15.64 4.23
N ASP A 333 -9.18 -16.34 3.31
CA ASP A 333 -10.07 -15.72 2.32
C ASP A 333 -11.22 -14.93 2.94
N ALA A 334 -11.74 -15.36 4.09
CA ALA A 334 -12.85 -14.68 4.74
C ALA A 334 -12.47 -13.28 5.22
N VAL A 335 -11.22 -13.09 5.68
CA VAL A 335 -10.69 -11.77 6.07
C VAL A 335 -10.36 -10.95 4.81
N MET A 336 -9.74 -11.58 3.82
CA MET A 336 -9.26 -10.86 2.63
C MET A 336 -10.39 -10.41 1.70
N ALA A 337 -11.46 -11.19 1.55
CA ALA A 337 -12.67 -10.75 0.85
C ALA A 337 -13.28 -9.52 1.54
N ARG A 338 -13.39 -9.55 2.88
CA ARG A 338 -13.85 -8.41 3.69
C ARG A 338 -12.91 -7.20 3.64
N GLY A 339 -11.63 -7.43 3.39
CA GLY A 339 -10.63 -6.39 3.20
C GLY A 339 -10.57 -5.84 1.77
N THR A 340 -11.29 -6.44 0.83
CA THR A 340 -11.26 -6.02 -0.57
C THR A 340 -12.00 -4.69 -0.73
N PHE A 341 -11.32 -3.71 -1.34
CA PHE A 341 -11.74 -2.31 -1.40
C PHE A 341 -11.95 -1.64 -0.04
N ALA A 342 -11.39 -2.20 1.04
CA ALA A 342 -11.55 -1.68 2.40
C ALA A 342 -10.59 -0.51 2.74
N ASN A 343 -9.97 0.10 1.74
CA ASN A 343 -9.04 1.21 1.95
C ASN A 343 -9.82 2.49 2.32
N ILE A 344 -9.43 3.14 3.41
CA ILE A 344 -10.08 4.36 3.93
C ILE A 344 -9.94 5.58 3.02
N ARG A 345 -9.03 5.53 2.03
CA ARG A 345 -8.79 6.59 1.03
C ARG A 345 -9.37 6.24 -0.34
N LEU A 346 -10.15 5.17 -0.45
CA LEU A 346 -10.77 4.80 -1.72
C LEU A 346 -11.75 5.89 -2.19
N VAL A 347 -11.55 6.41 -3.40
CA VAL A 347 -12.46 7.39 -4.01
C VAL A 347 -13.39 6.66 -4.97
N ASN A 348 -14.62 6.39 -4.52
CA ASN A 348 -15.69 5.85 -5.35
C ASN A 348 -16.57 7.01 -5.84
N LYS A 349 -16.76 7.15 -7.17
CA LYS A 349 -17.55 8.24 -7.79
C LYS A 349 -19.02 8.24 -7.38
N PHE A 350 -19.53 7.11 -6.83
CA PHE A 350 -20.86 7.07 -6.23
C PHE A 350 -20.95 7.81 -4.88
N MET A 351 -19.82 8.04 -4.22
CA MET A 351 -19.74 8.59 -2.87
C MET A 351 -19.25 10.04 -2.88
N LYS A 352 -19.76 10.83 -1.93
CA LYS A 352 -19.32 12.22 -1.72
C LYS A 352 -17.95 12.32 -1.05
N HIS A 353 -17.57 11.31 -0.27
CA HIS A 353 -16.35 11.29 0.53
C HIS A 353 -15.56 10.03 0.25
N ALA A 354 -14.23 10.11 0.37
CA ALA A 354 -13.36 8.95 0.27
C ALA A 354 -13.65 7.97 1.42
N GLY A 355 -13.63 6.68 1.10
CA GLY A 355 -13.86 5.61 2.07
C GLY A 355 -14.30 4.30 1.41
N PRO A 356 -14.34 3.20 2.17
CA PRO A 356 -14.62 1.87 1.67
C PRO A 356 -16.13 1.60 1.55
N ARG A 357 -16.85 2.51 0.88
CA ARG A 357 -18.33 2.53 0.81
C ARG A 357 -18.82 2.53 -0.63
N THR A 358 -20.02 1.98 -0.83
CA THR A 358 -20.74 2.05 -2.10
C THR A 358 -22.26 2.02 -1.86
N ILE A 359 -23.04 2.16 -2.93
CA ILE A 359 -24.50 2.14 -2.89
C ILE A 359 -25.00 0.78 -3.39
N HIS A 360 -25.91 0.18 -2.65
CA HIS A 360 -26.73 -0.90 -3.15
C HIS A 360 -27.92 -0.30 -3.92
N PHE A 361 -27.86 -0.28 -5.25
CA PHE A 361 -28.84 0.44 -6.08
C PHE A 361 -30.29 0.01 -5.88
N PRO A 362 -30.65 -1.28 -5.82
CA PRO A 362 -32.05 -1.68 -5.63
C PRO A 362 -32.70 -1.13 -4.36
N SER A 363 -31.92 -0.93 -3.28
CA SER A 363 -32.45 -0.37 -2.02
C SER A 363 -32.02 1.07 -1.75
N ASN A 364 -31.24 1.66 -2.65
CA ASN A 364 -30.63 2.98 -2.50
C ASN A 364 -29.94 3.19 -1.13
N THR A 365 -29.22 2.16 -0.65
CA THR A 365 -28.61 2.18 0.69
C THR A 365 -27.09 2.19 0.58
N GLU A 366 -26.44 3.14 1.26
CA GLU A 366 -24.99 3.14 1.41
C GLU A 366 -24.54 2.07 2.41
N MET A 367 -23.55 1.26 2.04
CA MET A 367 -22.99 0.21 2.90
C MET A 367 -21.51 -0.05 2.61
N ASP A 368 -20.86 -0.88 3.44
CA ASP A 368 -19.49 -1.31 3.18
C ASP A 368 -19.47 -2.17 1.90
N ILE A 369 -18.40 -2.07 1.12
CA ILE A 369 -18.34 -2.68 -0.21
C ILE A 369 -18.52 -4.22 -0.15
N PHE A 370 -17.93 -4.87 0.85
CA PHE A 370 -18.12 -6.31 1.07
C PHE A 370 -19.58 -6.65 1.37
N ASP A 371 -20.27 -5.88 2.21
CA ASP A 371 -21.67 -6.14 2.56
C ASP A 371 -22.59 -5.94 1.34
N CYS A 372 -22.30 -4.93 0.51
CA CYS A 372 -23.01 -4.70 -0.75
C CYS A 372 -22.84 -5.89 -1.72
N ALA A 373 -21.61 -6.37 -1.86
CA ALA A 373 -21.30 -7.53 -2.70
C ALA A 373 -22.01 -8.81 -2.22
N GLU A 374 -22.04 -9.07 -0.91
CA GLU A 374 -22.77 -10.22 -0.35
C GLU A 374 -24.29 -10.10 -0.56
N ARG A 375 -24.83 -8.88 -0.50
CA ARG A 375 -26.24 -8.65 -0.82
C ARG A 375 -26.55 -8.96 -2.28
N TYR A 376 -25.78 -8.41 -3.22
CA TYR A 376 -25.95 -8.72 -4.64
C TYR A 376 -25.76 -10.20 -4.97
N LYS A 377 -24.84 -10.87 -4.26
CA LYS A 377 -24.67 -12.32 -4.37
C LYS A 377 -25.93 -13.08 -3.93
N SER A 378 -26.58 -12.67 -2.84
CA SER A 378 -27.86 -13.26 -2.41
C SER A 378 -29.01 -13.00 -3.41
N GLU A 379 -28.92 -11.90 -4.15
CA GLU A 379 -29.87 -11.52 -5.20
C GLU A 379 -29.52 -12.15 -6.57
N ASN A 380 -28.45 -12.96 -6.65
CA ASN A 380 -27.91 -13.56 -7.89
C ASN A 380 -27.60 -12.54 -9.00
N VAL A 381 -27.14 -11.35 -8.63
CA VAL A 381 -26.79 -10.28 -9.56
C VAL A 381 -25.29 -10.31 -9.84
N PRO A 382 -24.85 -10.42 -11.12
CA PRO A 382 -23.43 -10.33 -11.45
C PRO A 382 -22.92 -8.90 -11.26
N LEU A 383 -21.66 -8.77 -10.85
CA LEU A 383 -21.05 -7.47 -10.57
C LEU A 383 -19.93 -7.13 -11.55
N ILE A 384 -19.78 -5.84 -11.85
CA ILE A 384 -18.67 -5.28 -12.61
C ILE A 384 -18.09 -4.04 -11.92
N ILE A 385 -16.95 -3.57 -12.41
CA ILE A 385 -16.32 -2.30 -12.02
C ILE A 385 -16.16 -1.41 -13.25
N LEU A 386 -16.41 -0.11 -13.12
CA LEU A 386 -15.95 0.91 -14.05
C LEU A 386 -14.73 1.63 -13.46
N ALA A 387 -13.69 1.87 -14.26
CA ALA A 387 -12.48 2.55 -13.81
C ALA A 387 -11.88 3.45 -14.90
N GLY A 388 -11.06 4.41 -14.47
CA GLY A 388 -10.26 5.25 -15.36
C GLY A 388 -8.96 4.58 -15.81
N LYS A 389 -7.91 5.38 -15.93
CA LYS A 389 -6.58 4.96 -16.38
C LYS A 389 -5.78 4.28 -15.28
N GLU A 390 -4.78 3.48 -15.67
CA GLU A 390 -3.79 2.86 -14.78
C GLU A 390 -4.42 2.03 -13.65
N TYR A 391 -5.53 1.34 -13.94
CA TYR A 391 -6.23 0.53 -12.95
C TYR A 391 -5.33 -0.63 -12.48
N GLY A 392 -5.13 -0.72 -11.17
CA GLY A 392 -4.32 -1.75 -10.53
C GLY A 392 -2.83 -1.44 -10.42
N SER A 393 -2.45 -0.17 -10.35
CA SER A 393 -1.04 0.21 -10.20
C SER A 393 -0.39 -0.25 -8.88
N GLY A 394 0.93 -0.36 -8.88
CA GLY A 394 1.72 -0.65 -7.67
C GLY A 394 2.04 -2.13 -7.44
N SER A 395 1.52 -2.71 -6.36
CA SER A 395 1.94 -4.02 -5.85
C SER A 395 1.47 -5.19 -6.72
N SER A 396 2.29 -6.24 -6.84
CA SER A 396 1.96 -7.46 -7.57
C SER A 396 0.99 -8.41 -6.84
N ARG A 397 0.25 -7.95 -5.83
CA ARG A 397 -0.54 -8.83 -4.95
C ARG A 397 -1.74 -9.41 -5.72
N ASP A 398 -1.81 -10.73 -5.81
CA ASP A 398 -2.90 -11.45 -6.48
C ASP A 398 -4.24 -11.36 -5.72
N TRP A 399 -4.21 -11.04 -4.43
CA TRP A 399 -5.40 -10.70 -3.64
C TRP A 399 -6.17 -9.50 -4.20
N ALA A 400 -5.53 -8.63 -5.00
CA ALA A 400 -6.24 -7.60 -5.75
C ALA A 400 -7.10 -8.16 -6.90
N ALA A 401 -7.00 -9.45 -7.25
CA ALA A 401 -7.90 -10.15 -8.17
C ALA A 401 -8.74 -11.22 -7.46
N LYS A 402 -8.15 -11.98 -6.52
CA LYS A 402 -8.89 -12.96 -5.70
C LYS A 402 -9.99 -12.30 -4.87
N GLY A 403 -9.72 -11.12 -4.32
CA GLY A 403 -10.70 -10.33 -3.59
C GLY A 403 -11.93 -10.00 -4.44
N PRO A 404 -11.77 -9.26 -5.56
CA PRO A 404 -12.86 -8.99 -6.50
C PRO A 404 -13.61 -10.25 -6.96
N TYR A 405 -12.89 -11.33 -7.24
CA TYR A 405 -13.50 -12.62 -7.60
C TYR A 405 -14.45 -13.14 -6.51
N LEU A 406 -14.02 -13.11 -5.24
CA LEU A 406 -14.85 -13.54 -4.10
C LEU A 406 -16.01 -12.59 -3.82
N LEU A 407 -15.89 -11.32 -4.19
CA LEU A 407 -17.02 -10.37 -4.17
C LEU A 407 -18.02 -10.60 -5.32
N GLY A 408 -17.79 -11.57 -6.22
CA GLY A 408 -18.69 -11.86 -7.32
C GLY A 408 -18.48 -10.99 -8.56
N ILE A 409 -17.36 -10.26 -8.65
CA ILE A 409 -17.04 -9.43 -9.81
C ILE A 409 -16.65 -10.33 -10.98
N ARG A 410 -17.26 -10.09 -12.15
CA ARG A 410 -17.09 -10.88 -13.37
C ARG A 410 -16.31 -10.15 -14.46
N ALA A 411 -16.37 -8.83 -14.48
CA ALA A 411 -15.59 -8.01 -15.41
C ALA A 411 -15.20 -6.67 -14.79
N VAL A 412 -14.16 -6.07 -15.35
CA VAL A 412 -13.78 -4.67 -15.10
C VAL A 412 -13.75 -3.97 -16.45
N ILE A 413 -14.30 -2.77 -16.56
CA ILE A 413 -14.19 -1.90 -17.74
C ILE A 413 -13.35 -0.68 -17.34
N ALA A 414 -12.14 -0.58 -17.88
CA ALA A 414 -11.19 0.48 -17.54
C ALA A 414 -10.68 1.22 -18.78
N GLU A 415 -10.15 2.43 -18.63
CA GLU A 415 -9.46 3.12 -19.74
C GLU A 415 -8.10 2.47 -20.03
N SER A 416 -7.40 2.04 -18.98
CA SER A 416 -6.17 1.27 -19.11
C SER A 416 -5.85 0.47 -17.84
N TYR A 417 -5.02 -0.56 -17.99
CA TYR A 417 -4.60 -1.45 -16.90
C TYR A 417 -3.10 -1.44 -16.70
N GLU A 418 -2.70 -1.61 -15.45
CA GLU A 418 -1.33 -1.96 -15.12
C GLU A 418 -1.05 -3.45 -15.34
N ARG A 419 0.13 -3.75 -15.92
CA ARG A 419 0.45 -5.04 -16.55
C ARG A 419 0.19 -6.24 -15.64
N ILE A 420 0.70 -6.18 -14.40
CA ILE A 420 0.61 -7.29 -13.45
C ILE A 420 -0.84 -7.48 -12.99
N HIS A 421 -1.57 -6.38 -12.76
CA HIS A 421 -2.95 -6.46 -12.28
C HIS A 421 -3.86 -7.06 -13.35
N ARG A 422 -3.74 -6.64 -14.61
CA ARG A 422 -4.45 -7.26 -15.74
C ARG A 422 -4.26 -8.77 -15.77
N SER A 423 -3.00 -9.21 -15.67
CA SER A 423 -2.64 -10.64 -15.67
C SER A 423 -3.30 -11.39 -14.49
N ASN A 424 -3.34 -10.77 -13.31
CA ASN A 424 -3.99 -11.36 -12.13
C ASN A 424 -5.51 -11.48 -12.29
N LEU A 425 -6.18 -10.50 -12.93
CA LEU A 425 -7.61 -10.57 -13.23
C LEU A 425 -7.92 -11.77 -14.12
N VAL A 426 -7.19 -11.92 -15.24
CA VAL A 426 -7.31 -13.07 -16.14
C VAL A 426 -7.03 -14.38 -15.40
N GLY A 427 -5.99 -14.42 -14.56
CA GLY A 427 -5.63 -15.59 -13.76
C GLY A 427 -6.72 -16.04 -12.79
N MET A 428 -7.62 -15.14 -12.38
CA MET A 428 -8.79 -15.43 -11.56
C MET A 428 -10.09 -15.61 -12.36
N GLY A 429 -10.03 -15.57 -13.69
CA GLY A 429 -11.22 -15.68 -14.56
C GLY A 429 -12.10 -14.43 -14.59
N ILE A 430 -11.60 -13.28 -14.11
CA ILE A 430 -12.29 -11.98 -14.28
C ILE A 430 -11.91 -11.43 -15.65
N CYS A 431 -12.90 -10.99 -16.44
CA CYS A 431 -12.67 -10.44 -17.77
C CYS A 431 -12.20 -8.98 -17.69
N PRO A 432 -10.94 -8.64 -18.06
CA PRO A 432 -10.52 -7.26 -18.19
C PRO A 432 -11.01 -6.71 -19.54
N LEU A 433 -11.80 -5.64 -19.49
CA LEU A 433 -12.33 -4.94 -20.65
C LEU A 433 -11.76 -3.53 -20.67
N GLN A 434 -11.44 -3.03 -21.86
CA GLN A 434 -10.88 -1.70 -22.03
C GLN A 434 -11.75 -0.86 -22.97
N TYR A 435 -12.03 0.39 -22.60
CA TYR A 435 -12.66 1.32 -23.52
C TYR A 435 -11.82 1.50 -24.79
N LEU A 436 -12.47 1.80 -25.92
CA LEU A 436 -11.77 2.14 -27.15
C LEU A 436 -11.03 3.48 -27.03
N PRO A 437 -10.00 3.74 -27.85
CA PRO A 437 -9.27 5.00 -27.82
C PRO A 437 -10.20 6.22 -27.90
N GLY A 438 -10.07 7.14 -26.93
CA GLY A 438 -10.90 8.34 -26.83
C GLY A 438 -12.25 8.14 -26.15
N GLN A 439 -12.59 6.92 -25.71
CA GLN A 439 -13.80 6.64 -24.94
C GLN A 439 -13.48 6.39 -23.46
N ASN A 440 -14.40 6.78 -22.60
CA ASN A 440 -14.46 6.45 -21.18
C ASN A 440 -15.91 6.52 -20.66
N ALA A 441 -16.10 6.32 -19.35
CA ALA A 441 -17.43 6.36 -18.75
C ALA A 441 -18.14 7.71 -19.02
N GLU A 442 -17.44 8.83 -18.84
CA GLU A 442 -17.99 10.17 -19.04
C GLU A 442 -18.36 10.44 -20.51
N SER A 443 -17.48 10.13 -21.46
CA SER A 443 -17.73 10.38 -22.89
C SER A 443 -18.90 9.56 -23.43
N LEU A 444 -19.14 8.38 -22.85
CA LEU A 444 -20.22 7.49 -23.20
C LEU A 444 -21.52 7.79 -22.41
N GLY A 445 -21.49 8.72 -21.46
CA GLY A 445 -22.63 9.06 -20.60
C GLY A 445 -22.97 7.98 -19.57
N LEU A 446 -22.03 7.09 -19.24
CA LEU A 446 -22.24 6.01 -18.27
C LEU A 446 -22.20 6.58 -16.85
N THR A 447 -23.32 6.42 -16.13
CA THR A 447 -23.40 6.83 -14.73
C THR A 447 -22.95 5.73 -13.77
N GLY A 448 -23.01 4.47 -14.21
CA GLY A 448 -22.84 3.26 -13.40
C GLY A 448 -24.11 2.78 -12.69
N HIS A 449 -25.23 3.52 -12.81
CA HIS A 449 -26.52 3.10 -12.24
C HIS A 449 -27.26 2.11 -13.14
N GLU A 450 -26.87 2.06 -14.41
CA GLU A 450 -27.40 1.16 -15.43
C GLU A 450 -27.12 -0.31 -15.07
N THR A 451 -27.88 -1.21 -15.70
CA THR A 451 -27.47 -2.61 -15.79
C THR A 451 -26.73 -2.86 -17.10
N PHE A 452 -25.73 -3.74 -17.07
CA PHE A 452 -24.82 -3.98 -18.18
C PHE A 452 -24.96 -5.42 -18.69
N ASN A 453 -25.08 -5.55 -20.01
CA ASN A 453 -25.02 -6.83 -20.72
C ASN A 453 -23.75 -6.86 -21.57
N ILE A 454 -22.89 -7.84 -21.31
CA ILE A 454 -21.58 -8.00 -21.95
C ILE A 454 -21.57 -9.36 -22.66
N GLN A 455 -21.47 -9.32 -23.99
CA GLN A 455 -21.47 -10.51 -24.83
C GLN A 455 -20.03 -10.97 -25.07
N ILE A 456 -19.56 -11.95 -24.30
CA ILE A 456 -18.25 -12.58 -24.52
C ILE A 456 -18.49 -13.81 -25.41
N PRO A 457 -18.03 -13.83 -26.67
CA PRO A 457 -18.27 -14.95 -27.57
C PRO A 457 -17.46 -16.19 -27.15
N GLU A 458 -17.98 -17.39 -27.43
CA GLU A 458 -17.30 -18.65 -27.08
C GLU A 458 -15.96 -18.83 -27.82
N ASP A 459 -15.87 -18.30 -29.02
CA ASP A 459 -14.71 -18.27 -29.90
C ASP A 459 -13.90 -16.96 -29.79
N VAL A 460 -13.99 -16.26 -28.65
CA VAL A 460 -13.23 -15.01 -28.40
C VAL A 460 -11.75 -15.15 -28.76
N HIS A 461 -11.22 -14.15 -29.46
CA HIS A 461 -9.81 -14.03 -29.85
C HIS A 461 -9.07 -12.95 -29.04
N PRO A 462 -7.73 -13.00 -28.97
CA PRO A 462 -6.97 -11.99 -28.26
C PRO A 462 -7.25 -10.59 -28.80
N LEU A 463 -7.45 -9.62 -27.91
CA LEU A 463 -7.69 -8.22 -28.25
C LEU A 463 -8.91 -8.02 -29.18
N GLN A 464 -9.94 -8.85 -29.04
CA GLN A 464 -11.18 -8.70 -29.80
C GLN A 464 -12.06 -7.59 -29.20
N ASN A 465 -12.70 -6.79 -30.07
CA ASN A 465 -13.77 -5.89 -29.67
C ASN A 465 -15.06 -6.67 -29.43
N ILE A 466 -15.76 -6.35 -28.34
CA ILE A 466 -17.08 -6.92 -28.03
C ILE A 466 -18.08 -5.83 -27.67
N ASP A 467 -19.36 -6.13 -27.90
CA ASP A 467 -20.47 -5.24 -27.60
C ASP A 467 -20.83 -5.25 -26.10
N VAL A 468 -21.07 -4.05 -25.59
CA VAL A 468 -21.69 -3.80 -24.29
C VAL A 468 -22.96 -2.99 -24.51
N THR A 469 -24.04 -3.41 -23.84
CA THR A 469 -25.32 -2.70 -23.88
C THR A 469 -25.84 -2.45 -22.48
N THR A 470 -26.50 -1.31 -22.29
CA THR A 470 -27.16 -0.97 -21.03
C THR A 470 -28.68 -1.09 -21.14
N ASP A 471 -29.37 -1.19 -20.01
CA ASP A 471 -30.84 -1.08 -19.94
C ASP A 471 -31.38 0.31 -20.31
N THR A 472 -30.53 1.35 -20.27
CA THR A 472 -30.85 2.70 -20.76
C THR A 472 -30.72 2.86 -22.28
N GLY A 473 -30.28 1.81 -22.99
CA GLY A 473 -30.14 1.80 -24.45
C GLY A 473 -28.79 2.29 -24.97
N ILE A 474 -27.84 2.63 -24.09
CA ILE A 474 -26.46 2.95 -24.49
C ILE A 474 -25.81 1.68 -25.02
N LYS A 475 -25.17 1.79 -26.20
CA LYS A 475 -24.43 0.70 -26.84
C LYS A 475 -23.04 1.20 -27.20
N PHE A 476 -22.02 0.40 -26.87
CA PHE A 476 -20.64 0.73 -27.14
C PHE A 476 -19.80 -0.54 -27.23
N GLU A 477 -18.62 -0.42 -27.82
CA GLU A 477 -17.66 -1.52 -27.92
C GLU A 477 -16.56 -1.36 -26.86
N VAL A 478 -16.03 -2.49 -26.41
CA VAL A 478 -14.85 -2.56 -25.55
C VAL A 478 -13.87 -3.59 -26.11
N LEU A 479 -12.58 -3.34 -25.91
CA LEU A 479 -11.52 -4.29 -26.22
C LEU A 479 -11.40 -5.32 -25.08
N VAL A 480 -11.53 -6.60 -25.39
CA VAL A 480 -11.26 -7.68 -24.43
C VAL A 480 -9.76 -7.82 -24.25
N ARG A 481 -9.27 -7.57 -23.04
CA ARG A 481 -7.83 -7.54 -22.71
C ARG A 481 -7.28 -8.91 -22.33
N PHE A 482 -7.66 -9.92 -23.11
CA PHE A 482 -6.86 -11.14 -23.25
C PHE A 482 -5.80 -10.86 -24.33
N ASP A 483 -4.54 -10.81 -23.91
CA ASP A 483 -3.45 -10.41 -24.79
C ASP A 483 -2.87 -11.62 -25.56
N THR A 484 -3.22 -12.86 -25.18
CA THR A 484 -2.74 -14.11 -25.81
C THR A 484 -3.78 -15.23 -25.78
N ASP A 485 -3.63 -16.25 -26.63
CA ASP A 485 -4.50 -17.44 -26.62
C ASP A 485 -4.43 -18.23 -25.30
N VAL A 486 -3.28 -18.20 -24.63
CA VAL A 486 -3.08 -18.86 -23.33
C VAL A 486 -3.94 -18.18 -22.25
N GLU A 487 -4.09 -16.86 -22.31
CA GLU A 487 -4.96 -16.12 -21.40
C GLU A 487 -6.44 -16.45 -21.61
N ILE A 488 -6.86 -16.66 -22.85
CA ILE A 488 -8.20 -17.15 -23.18
C ILE A 488 -8.39 -18.57 -22.63
N LEU A 489 -7.38 -19.43 -22.74
CA LEU A 489 -7.43 -20.78 -22.17
C LEU A 489 -7.62 -20.72 -20.64
N TYR A 490 -6.93 -19.83 -19.94
CA TYR A 490 -7.13 -19.62 -18.50
C TYR A 490 -8.55 -19.14 -18.18
N PHE A 491 -9.05 -18.15 -18.92
CA PHE A 491 -10.41 -17.65 -18.76
C PHE A 491 -11.46 -18.76 -18.96
N LYS A 492 -11.33 -19.56 -20.04
CA LYS A 492 -12.21 -20.70 -20.32
C LYS A 492 -12.18 -21.77 -19.21
N ASN A 493 -11.07 -21.90 -18.51
CA ASN A 493 -10.92 -22.79 -17.36
C ASN A 493 -11.50 -22.23 -16.06
N GLY A 494 -11.92 -20.96 -16.03
CA GLY A 494 -12.31 -20.24 -14.80
C GLY A 494 -11.12 -19.74 -13.98
N GLY A 495 -9.91 -19.75 -14.54
CA GLY A 495 -8.68 -19.29 -13.90
C GLY A 495 -7.47 -20.18 -14.21
N ILE A 496 -6.27 -19.63 -13.97
CA ILE A 496 -4.99 -20.31 -14.21
C ILE A 496 -4.80 -21.54 -13.30
N LEU A 497 -5.21 -21.45 -12.03
CA LEU A 497 -5.07 -22.57 -11.10
C LEU A 497 -6.02 -23.72 -11.47
N ASN A 498 -7.22 -23.40 -11.92
CA ASN A 498 -8.20 -24.38 -12.39
C ASN A 498 -7.68 -25.10 -13.65
N PHE A 499 -7.08 -24.37 -14.59
CA PHE A 499 -6.36 -24.96 -15.72
C PHE A 499 -5.26 -25.93 -15.27
N MET A 500 -4.42 -25.51 -14.33
CA MET A 500 -3.32 -26.34 -13.82
C MET A 500 -3.82 -27.60 -13.12
N ILE A 501 -4.89 -27.53 -12.34
CA ILE A 501 -5.48 -28.72 -11.70
C ILE A 501 -5.96 -29.71 -12.76
N ARG A 502 -6.74 -29.27 -13.77
CA ARG A 502 -7.20 -30.15 -14.86
C ARG A 502 -6.03 -30.81 -15.58
N LYS A 503 -5.00 -30.03 -15.91
CA LYS A 503 -3.79 -30.52 -16.58
C LYS A 503 -3.00 -31.55 -15.76
N MET A 504 -3.06 -31.49 -14.43
CA MET A 504 -2.33 -32.40 -13.55
C MET A 504 -3.08 -33.71 -13.27
N ILE A 505 -4.39 -33.75 -13.53
CA ILE A 505 -5.24 -34.95 -13.37
C ILE A 505 -5.59 -35.62 -14.71
N ASP A 506 -5.26 -34.97 -15.82
CA ASP A 506 -5.18 -35.56 -17.15
C ASP A 506 -3.91 -36.43 -17.27
#